data_AF-A0A8H9GTA3-F1
#
_entry.id   AF-A0A8H9GTA3-F1
#
_cell.length_a   1.000
_cell.length_b   1.000
_cell.length_c   1.000
_cell.angle_alpha   90.00
_cell.angle_beta   90.00
_cell.angle_gamma   90.00
#
_symmetry.space_group_name_H-M   'P 1'
#
loop_
_entity.id
_entity.type
_entity.pdbx_description
1 polymer ?
#
loop_
_entity_poly.entity_id
_entity_poly.type
_entity_poly.pdbx_seq_one_letter_code
_entity_poly.pdbx_strand_id
1 'polypeptide(L)'
;MKYLTLNLLTAPLADLVNAAKVGLNATAQQARHMYNGHHLGEPIGGGEENFAYWRGPMVRVPEEGTEADKRRAQGVVSEFQTALRRSFTSTNVLKEVVRRDVSSSSARMSWTIMQPGAQRTQDTDRTELEQEADTLASSWWSAGTEKAIRSALRYARREGRGVLRFRVAGGLFQLGEDQVLRVRAGAQPAEIARYIRLECLEQPENARVWEDPDTLNRRAVYTYKDSAERECVEVSSVDDATGLTHLRILRGDQAQESSVTLDLGGYVHYLELAADPLITPQFLQNQMAYNTTSTMILRNTELAGFLERYGINVEPPYEVVPDPDKPGQTRRVYKAPRTGAGTMTLWRQATYRKADPQGKYLGDEPLGRAQYGRFEPVSPQALITAAEHSQLNMYSEVGQVFALMGKDATASGRSREVAIADFDIAREETIALAQAAVRDVVTVFLALVSALANQARRYAQLEVQGTVRARTVPSSPEDRKADREDVTAGVISKATARQRQDIDDPAQEDAQIQKERTPETA
;
A
#
# COMPACT_ATOMS: atom_id res chain seq x y z
N MET A 1 -4.34 -14.06 -25.83
CA MET A 1 -4.43 -14.17 -27.30
C MET A 1 -5.69 -13.53 -27.90
N LYS A 2 -6.91 -13.77 -27.39
CA LYS A 2 -8.16 -13.30 -28.03
C LYS A 2 -8.27 -11.78 -28.31
N TYR A 3 -7.54 -10.95 -27.57
CA TYR A 3 -7.56 -9.48 -27.66
C TYR A 3 -6.43 -8.87 -28.51
N LEU A 4 -5.42 -9.64 -28.91
CA LEU A 4 -4.32 -9.13 -29.73
C LEU A 4 -4.79 -8.77 -31.15
N THR A 5 -5.75 -9.53 -31.67
CA THR A 5 -6.36 -9.32 -32.99
C THR A 5 -7.64 -8.47 -32.93
N LEU A 6 -7.99 -7.90 -31.78
CA LEU A 6 -9.20 -7.11 -31.62
C LEU A 6 -8.97 -5.71 -32.21
N ASN A 7 -9.73 -5.36 -33.24
CA ASN A 7 -9.72 -4.00 -33.76
C ASN A 7 -10.43 -3.06 -32.78
N LEU A 8 -9.66 -2.32 -31.99
CA LEU A 8 -10.18 -1.46 -30.94
C LEU A 8 -11.00 -0.28 -31.48
N LEU A 9 -10.80 0.09 -32.75
CA LEU A 9 -11.52 1.20 -33.39
C LEU A 9 -12.96 0.82 -33.73
N THR A 10 -13.26 -0.46 -33.92
CA THR A 10 -14.59 -0.94 -34.33
C THR A 10 -15.23 -1.91 -33.34
N ALA A 11 -14.47 -2.44 -32.39
CA ALA A 11 -14.97 -3.41 -31.41
C ALA A 11 -16.16 -2.85 -30.60
N PRO A 12 -17.14 -3.70 -30.26
CA PRO A 12 -18.28 -3.32 -29.44
C PRO A 12 -17.87 -3.15 -27.97
N LEU A 13 -18.71 -2.42 -27.21
CA LEU A 13 -18.47 -2.13 -25.79
C LEU A 13 -18.12 -3.37 -24.97
N ALA A 14 -18.90 -4.45 -25.10
CA ALA A 14 -18.71 -5.67 -24.31
C ALA A 14 -17.34 -6.33 -24.54
N ASP A 15 -16.84 -6.33 -25.78
CA ASP A 15 -15.53 -6.88 -26.11
C ASP A 15 -14.40 -6.00 -25.57
N LEU A 16 -14.58 -4.68 -25.63
CA LEU A 16 -13.63 -3.72 -25.08
C LEU A 16 -13.55 -3.77 -23.54
N VAL A 17 -14.69 -3.93 -22.85
CA VAL A 17 -14.73 -4.16 -21.40
C VAL A 17 -13.92 -5.41 -21.03
N ASN A 18 -14.11 -6.50 -21.77
CA ASN A 18 -13.36 -7.73 -21.55
C ASN A 18 -11.87 -7.58 -21.89
N ALA A 19 -11.52 -6.79 -22.91
CA ALA A 19 -10.13 -6.51 -23.28
C ALA A 19 -9.40 -5.64 -22.24
N ALA A 20 -10.12 -4.72 -21.60
CA ALA A 20 -9.58 -3.82 -20.57
C ALA A 20 -9.25 -4.56 -19.26
N LYS A 21 -10.06 -5.56 -18.89
CA LYS A 21 -9.93 -6.24 -17.60
C LYS A 21 -8.70 -7.13 -17.54
N VAL A 22 -7.76 -6.78 -16.65
CA VAL A 22 -6.58 -7.57 -16.30
C VAL A 22 -6.69 -7.97 -14.84
N GLY A 23 -7.17 -9.18 -14.58
CA GLY A 23 -7.36 -9.67 -13.22
C GLY A 23 -6.06 -9.67 -12.41
N LEU A 24 -6.15 -9.29 -11.14
CA LEU A 24 -5.05 -9.45 -10.21
C LEU A 24 -4.89 -10.93 -9.87
N ASN A 25 -3.64 -11.36 -9.72
CA ASN A 25 -3.40 -12.69 -9.13
C ASN A 25 -3.77 -12.68 -7.63
N ALA A 26 -3.92 -13.87 -7.05
CA ALA A 26 -4.36 -14.02 -5.66
C ALA A 26 -3.43 -13.31 -4.65
N THR A 27 -2.11 -13.31 -4.92
CA THR A 27 -1.11 -12.64 -4.07
C THR A 27 -1.28 -11.12 -4.09
N ALA A 28 -1.44 -10.52 -5.27
CA ALA A 28 -1.66 -9.09 -5.45
C ALA A 28 -2.99 -8.65 -4.82
N GLN A 29 -4.05 -9.46 -4.96
CA GLN A 29 -5.33 -9.21 -4.32
C GLN A 29 -5.23 -9.25 -2.79
N GLN A 30 -4.57 -10.27 -2.24
CA GLN A 30 -4.31 -10.35 -0.80
C GLN A 30 -3.45 -9.18 -0.28
N ALA A 31 -2.40 -8.81 -1.03
CA ALA A 31 -1.56 -7.66 -0.71
C ALA A 31 -2.36 -6.36 -0.69
N ARG A 32 -3.28 -6.16 -1.65
CA ARG A 32 -4.21 -5.03 -1.66
C ARG A 32 -5.10 -4.99 -0.42
N HIS A 33 -5.71 -6.12 -0.06
CA HIS A 33 -6.58 -6.21 1.12
C HIS A 33 -5.82 -5.83 2.39
N MET A 34 -4.66 -6.46 2.64
CA MET A 34 -3.84 -6.16 3.80
C MET A 34 -3.30 -4.72 3.78
N TYR A 35 -2.89 -4.19 2.62
CA TYR A 35 -2.48 -2.78 2.50
C TYR A 35 -3.59 -1.82 2.94
N ASN A 36 -4.84 -2.15 2.61
CA ASN A 36 -6.03 -1.35 2.96
C ASN A 36 -6.51 -1.57 4.40
N GLY A 37 -5.86 -2.45 5.17
CA GLY A 37 -6.19 -2.73 6.57
C GLY A 37 -7.04 -3.98 6.78
N HIS A 38 -7.39 -4.70 5.71
CA HIS A 38 -8.13 -5.95 5.77
C HIS A 38 -7.19 -7.12 6.06
N HIS A 39 -6.81 -7.22 7.33
CA HIS A 39 -5.79 -8.15 7.80
C HIS A 39 -6.36 -9.48 8.33
N LEU A 40 -7.68 -9.58 8.57
CA LEU A 40 -8.34 -10.83 8.95
C LEU A 40 -8.81 -11.60 7.72
N GLY A 41 -9.27 -10.94 6.66
CA GLY A 41 -9.74 -11.61 5.45
C GLY A 41 -10.12 -10.66 4.32
N GLU A 42 -10.82 -11.21 3.34
CA GLU A 42 -11.37 -10.44 2.23
C GLU A 42 -12.64 -9.70 2.69
N PRO A 43 -12.85 -8.45 2.23
CA PRO A 43 -14.06 -7.71 2.55
C PRO A 43 -15.28 -8.34 1.87
N ILE A 44 -16.32 -8.64 2.63
CA ILE A 44 -17.58 -9.27 2.15
C ILE A 44 -18.76 -8.29 2.09
N GLY A 45 -18.51 -7.00 2.31
CA GLY A 45 -19.54 -5.94 2.40
C GLY A 45 -19.99 -5.70 3.84
N GLY A 46 -20.61 -4.54 4.10
CA GLY A 46 -21.09 -4.18 5.44
C GLY A 46 -19.99 -3.97 6.50
N GLY A 47 -18.73 -3.83 6.08
CA GLY A 47 -17.58 -3.71 6.99
C GLY A 47 -17.08 -5.04 7.55
N GLU A 48 -17.59 -6.18 7.06
CA GLU A 48 -17.20 -7.50 7.52
C GLU A 48 -16.10 -8.14 6.66
N GLU A 49 -15.33 -9.04 7.28
CA GLU A 49 -14.28 -9.84 6.63
C GLU A 49 -14.53 -11.34 6.82
N ASN A 50 -14.13 -12.15 5.82
CA ASN A 50 -14.33 -13.60 5.79
C ASN A 50 -13.29 -14.44 6.55
N PHE A 51 -12.40 -13.81 7.31
CA PHE A 51 -11.32 -14.46 8.08
C PHE A 51 -10.33 -15.31 7.26
N ALA A 52 -10.29 -15.17 5.93
CA ALA A 52 -9.43 -15.98 5.06
C ALA A 52 -7.92 -15.87 5.34
N TYR A 53 -7.49 -14.84 6.07
CA TYR A 53 -6.08 -14.58 6.40
C TYR A 53 -5.73 -14.93 7.85
N TRP A 54 -6.69 -15.38 8.64
CA TRP A 54 -6.46 -15.88 9.99
C TRP A 54 -5.80 -17.26 9.96
N ARG A 55 -4.70 -17.43 10.72
CA ARG A 55 -3.95 -18.70 10.80
C ARG A 55 -4.10 -19.42 12.13
N GLY A 56 -4.76 -18.81 13.11
CA GLY A 56 -5.09 -19.47 14.37
C GLY A 56 -6.24 -20.46 14.23
N PRO A 57 -6.60 -21.16 15.32
CA PRO A 57 -7.73 -22.07 15.33
C PRO A 57 -9.03 -21.32 15.00
N MET A 58 -9.91 -22.00 14.25
CA MET A 58 -11.26 -21.52 13.92
C MET A 58 -12.29 -22.51 14.42
N VAL A 59 -13.31 -22.02 15.13
CA VAL A 59 -14.50 -22.81 15.45
C VAL A 59 -15.34 -22.92 14.17
N ARG A 60 -15.77 -24.14 13.84
CA ARG A 60 -16.61 -24.43 12.67
C ARG A 60 -17.91 -25.09 13.12
N VAL A 61 -18.97 -24.89 12.34
CA VAL A 61 -20.20 -25.65 12.53
C VAL A 61 -19.94 -27.10 12.11
N PRO A 62 -20.27 -28.09 12.95
CA PRO A 62 -20.13 -29.50 12.58
C PRO A 62 -21.05 -29.85 11.41
N GLU A 63 -20.55 -30.67 10.47
CA GLU A 63 -21.32 -31.13 9.31
C GLU A 63 -22.45 -32.09 9.70
N GLU A 64 -22.22 -32.84 10.79
CA GLU A 64 -23.13 -33.80 11.39
C GLU A 64 -23.88 -33.20 12.59
N GLY A 65 -25.08 -33.74 12.88
CA GLY A 65 -25.91 -33.32 14.01
C GLY A 65 -27.29 -32.80 13.60
N THR A 66 -28.17 -32.59 14.57
CA THR A 66 -29.51 -32.07 14.32
C THR A 66 -29.48 -30.60 13.92
N GLU A 67 -30.53 -30.11 13.26
CA GLU A 67 -30.68 -28.67 12.94
C GLU A 67 -30.57 -27.77 14.18
N ALA A 68 -31.03 -28.25 15.35
CA ALA A 68 -30.89 -27.53 16.61
C ALA A 68 -29.43 -27.44 17.07
N ASP A 69 -28.64 -28.50 16.86
CA ASP A 69 -27.20 -28.51 17.18
C ASP A 69 -26.43 -27.59 16.25
N LYS A 70 -26.76 -27.60 14.95
CA LYS A 70 -26.16 -26.71 13.95
C LYS A 70 -26.43 -25.25 14.26
N ARG A 71 -27.66 -24.89 14.66
CA ARG A 71 -28.00 -23.51 15.08
C ARG A 71 -27.24 -23.08 16.34
N ARG A 72 -27.12 -23.96 17.34
CA ARG A 72 -26.33 -23.68 18.55
C ARG A 72 -24.85 -23.48 18.22
N ALA A 73 -24.28 -24.36 17.40
CA ALA A 73 -22.90 -24.24 16.93
C ALA A 73 -22.68 -22.95 16.12
N GLN A 74 -23.63 -22.56 15.26
CA GLN A 74 -23.58 -21.29 14.53
C GLN A 74 -23.50 -20.08 15.48
N GLY A 75 -24.26 -20.10 16.59
CA GLY A 75 -24.18 -19.08 17.63
C GLY A 75 -22.77 -18.97 18.23
N VAL A 76 -22.16 -20.11 18.59
CA VAL A 76 -20.78 -20.16 19.12
C VAL A 76 -19.76 -19.67 18.10
N VAL A 77 -19.90 -20.05 16.83
CA VAL A 77 -19.02 -19.59 15.74
C VAL A 77 -19.11 -18.07 15.59
N SER A 78 -20.33 -17.51 15.60
CA SER A 78 -20.56 -16.06 15.51
C SER A 78 -19.97 -15.31 16.70
N GLU A 79 -20.15 -15.84 17.92
CA GLU A 79 -19.57 -15.25 19.13
C GLU A 79 -18.03 -15.29 19.10
N PHE A 80 -17.46 -16.42 18.67
CA PHE A 80 -16.01 -16.55 18.49
C PHE A 80 -15.46 -15.56 17.46
N GLN A 81 -16.09 -15.44 16.30
CA GLN A 81 -15.70 -14.50 15.24
C GLN A 81 -15.81 -13.04 15.72
N THR A 82 -16.85 -12.71 16.48
CA THR A 82 -17.05 -11.39 17.08
C THR A 82 -15.95 -11.08 18.10
N ALA A 83 -15.64 -12.03 18.97
CA ALA A 83 -14.56 -11.90 19.96
C ALA A 83 -13.18 -11.78 19.29
N LEU A 84 -12.95 -12.53 18.21
CA LEU A 84 -11.73 -12.45 17.42
C LEU A 84 -11.59 -11.07 16.78
N ARG A 85 -12.63 -10.54 16.11
CA ARG A 85 -12.60 -9.18 15.54
C ARG A 85 -12.28 -8.11 16.59
N ARG A 86 -12.84 -8.25 17.80
CA ARG A 86 -12.60 -7.30 18.90
C ARG A 86 -11.16 -7.33 19.43
N SER A 87 -10.54 -8.51 19.49
CA SER A 87 -9.20 -8.72 20.05
C SER A 87 -8.09 -8.75 19.01
N PHE A 88 -8.44 -8.76 17.72
CA PHE A 88 -7.48 -8.87 16.64
C PHE A 88 -6.51 -7.69 16.64
N THR A 89 -5.23 -8.01 16.70
CA THR A 89 -4.15 -7.03 16.69
C THR A 89 -3.35 -7.19 15.41
N SER A 90 -3.18 -6.10 14.67
CA SER A 90 -2.36 -6.07 13.46
C SER A 90 -1.53 -4.80 13.39
N THR A 91 -0.41 -4.89 12.69
CA THR A 91 0.39 -3.75 12.27
C THR A 91 0.56 -3.85 10.77
N ASN A 92 0.30 -2.76 10.06
CA ASN A 92 0.34 -2.76 8.60
C ASN A 92 1.77 -2.55 8.09
N VAL A 93 2.62 -3.55 8.33
CA VAL A 93 4.04 -3.56 7.92
C VAL A 93 4.13 -3.47 6.39
N LEU A 94 3.23 -4.16 5.68
CA LEU A 94 3.11 -4.08 4.22
C LEU A 94 2.98 -2.63 3.71
N LYS A 95 2.05 -1.85 4.26
CA LYS A 95 1.88 -0.44 3.88
C LYS A 95 3.09 0.40 4.25
N GLU A 96 3.73 0.10 5.37
CA GLU A 96 4.95 0.77 5.80
C GLU A 96 6.10 0.56 4.80
N VAL A 97 6.39 -0.69 4.43
CA VAL A 97 7.52 -1.03 3.56
C VAL A 97 7.33 -0.48 2.15
N VAL A 98 6.13 -0.60 1.57
CA VAL A 98 5.82 -0.04 0.24
C VAL A 98 5.89 1.48 0.25
N ARG A 99 5.36 2.12 1.31
CA ARG A 99 5.43 3.58 1.44
C ARG A 99 6.89 4.03 1.56
N ARG A 100 7.71 3.36 2.36
CA ARG A 100 9.12 3.70 2.56
C ARG A 100 9.92 3.52 1.26
N ASP A 101 9.73 2.40 0.57
CA ASP A 101 10.37 2.13 -0.72
C ASP A 101 10.09 3.25 -1.73
N VAL A 102 8.81 3.52 -2.00
CA VAL A 102 8.43 4.54 -3.00
C VAL A 102 8.84 5.94 -2.55
N SER A 103 8.58 6.33 -1.30
CA SER A 103 8.90 7.68 -0.84
C SER A 103 10.40 7.97 -0.82
N SER A 104 11.23 6.98 -0.47
CA SER A 104 12.68 7.12 -0.50
C SER A 104 13.22 7.12 -1.93
N SER A 105 12.67 6.29 -2.81
CA SER A 105 13.10 6.20 -4.21
C SER A 105 12.70 7.39 -5.07
N SER A 106 11.64 8.11 -4.70
CA SER A 106 11.05 9.16 -5.55
C SER A 106 11.10 10.55 -4.94
N ALA A 107 12.02 10.83 -4.01
CA ALA A 107 11.94 12.01 -3.13
C ALA A 107 11.78 13.34 -3.89
N ARG A 108 12.53 13.56 -4.96
CA ARG A 108 12.34 14.68 -5.90
C ARG A 108 12.42 14.18 -7.33
N MET A 109 11.51 14.65 -8.17
CA MET A 109 11.47 14.33 -9.59
C MET A 109 11.88 15.57 -10.39
N SER A 110 12.67 15.36 -11.42
CA SER A 110 13.17 16.40 -12.32
C SER A 110 13.41 15.77 -13.68
N TRP A 111 13.65 16.59 -14.70
CA TRP A 111 13.96 16.09 -16.02
C TRP A 111 14.99 16.98 -16.69
N THR A 112 15.58 16.46 -17.75
CA THR A 112 16.42 17.21 -18.69
C THR A 112 15.89 16.96 -20.07
N ILE A 113 15.76 18.03 -20.86
CA ILE A 113 15.29 17.97 -22.25
C ILE A 113 16.46 18.38 -23.13
N MET A 114 16.78 17.52 -24.08
CA MET A 114 17.88 17.73 -25.03
C MET A 114 17.42 17.44 -26.45
N GLN A 115 17.87 18.23 -27.40
CA GLN A 115 17.77 17.94 -28.81
C GLN A 115 19.06 17.22 -29.26
N PRO A 116 18.99 15.94 -29.65
CA PRO A 116 20.16 15.21 -30.13
C PRO A 116 20.72 15.86 -31.41
N GLY A 117 22.04 15.99 -31.49
CA GLY A 117 22.73 16.50 -32.69
C GLY A 117 22.63 18.01 -32.92
N ALA A 118 22.06 18.79 -31.99
CA ALA A 118 22.08 20.24 -32.07
C ALA A 118 23.53 20.79 -31.97
N GLN A 119 23.90 21.73 -32.84
CA GLN A 119 25.18 22.43 -32.75
C GLN A 119 25.16 23.37 -31.55
N ARG A 120 25.97 23.06 -30.53
CA ARG A 120 26.12 23.88 -29.32
C ARG A 120 27.52 24.47 -29.27
N THR A 121 27.64 25.73 -28.85
CA THR A 121 28.93 26.39 -28.59
C THR A 121 29.54 25.93 -27.28
N GLN A 122 28.70 25.65 -26.28
CA GLN A 122 29.04 25.04 -25.00
C GLN A 122 28.01 23.97 -24.62
N ASP A 123 28.41 22.94 -23.86
CA ASP A 123 27.50 21.88 -23.40
C ASP A 123 26.31 22.40 -22.54
N THR A 124 26.42 23.61 -21.99
CA THR A 124 25.37 24.29 -21.23
C THR A 124 24.37 25.08 -22.09
N ASP A 125 24.65 25.26 -23.38
CA ASP A 125 23.78 26.03 -24.27
C ASP A 125 22.52 25.24 -24.60
N ARG A 126 21.35 25.79 -24.26
CA ARG A 126 20.05 25.19 -24.60
C ARG A 126 19.46 25.83 -25.85
N THR A 127 18.91 25.02 -26.75
CA THR A 127 18.21 25.54 -27.93
C THR A 127 16.91 26.25 -27.54
N GLU A 128 16.40 27.14 -28.38
CA GLU A 128 15.11 27.82 -28.12
C GLU A 128 13.97 26.83 -27.90
N LEU A 129 13.96 25.73 -28.66
CA LEU A 129 12.95 24.68 -28.54
C LEU A 129 13.08 23.89 -27.22
N GLU A 130 14.29 23.62 -26.76
CA GLU A 130 14.53 23.00 -25.44
C GLU A 130 14.03 23.92 -24.31
N GLN A 131 14.31 25.22 -24.39
CA GLN A 131 13.86 26.20 -23.39
C GLN A 131 12.32 26.34 -23.38
N GLU A 132 11.70 26.39 -24.56
CA GLU A 132 10.25 26.44 -24.71
C GLU A 132 9.57 25.20 -24.09
N ALA A 133 10.05 23.99 -24.46
CA ALA A 133 9.51 22.73 -23.95
C ALA A 133 9.69 22.61 -22.44
N ASP A 134 10.85 22.99 -21.91
CA ASP A 134 11.16 22.90 -20.49
C ASP A 134 10.32 23.89 -19.67
N THR A 135 10.13 25.11 -20.18
CA THR A 135 9.26 26.13 -19.56
C THR A 135 7.81 25.64 -19.50
N LEU A 136 7.33 25.06 -20.61
CA LEU A 136 5.98 24.51 -20.70
C LEU A 136 5.79 23.33 -19.72
N ALA A 137 6.69 22.35 -19.74
CA ALA A 137 6.65 21.21 -18.83
C ALA A 137 6.74 21.65 -17.35
N SER A 138 7.64 22.58 -17.03
CA SER A 138 7.81 23.12 -15.68
C SER A 138 6.57 23.86 -15.19
N SER A 139 5.89 24.61 -16.06
CA SER A 139 4.68 25.34 -15.70
C SER A 139 3.48 24.43 -15.41
N TRP A 140 3.44 23.26 -16.05
CA TRP A 140 2.40 22.26 -15.88
C TRP A 140 2.69 21.31 -14.70
N TRP A 141 3.97 21.00 -14.47
CA TRP A 141 4.40 20.09 -13.43
C TRP A 141 3.97 20.60 -12.06
N SER A 142 3.32 19.73 -11.29
CA SER A 142 2.76 20.09 -9.99
C SER A 142 2.92 18.96 -8.99
N ALA A 143 2.72 19.28 -7.72
CA ALA A 143 2.63 18.26 -6.66
C ALA A 143 1.52 17.23 -6.94
N GLY A 144 0.49 17.58 -7.71
CA GLY A 144 -0.55 16.65 -8.17
C GLY A 144 0.00 15.60 -9.13
N THR A 145 0.83 16.02 -10.09
CA THR A 145 1.51 15.13 -11.05
C THR A 145 2.44 14.16 -10.34
N GLU A 146 3.28 14.66 -9.42
CA GLU A 146 4.16 13.81 -8.62
C GLU A 146 3.36 12.83 -7.75
N LYS A 147 2.25 13.28 -7.15
CA LYS A 147 1.38 12.41 -6.36
C LYS A 147 0.78 11.30 -7.22
N ALA A 148 0.38 11.58 -8.46
CA ALA A 148 -0.12 10.56 -9.38
C ALA A 148 0.96 9.51 -9.70
N ILE A 149 2.18 9.95 -10.04
CA ILE A 149 3.32 9.06 -10.32
C ILE A 149 3.64 8.20 -9.08
N ARG A 150 3.73 8.79 -7.89
CA ARG A 150 4.00 8.05 -6.64
C ARG A 150 2.89 7.05 -6.32
N SER A 151 1.63 7.38 -6.60
CA SER A 151 0.52 6.43 -6.42
C SER A 151 0.63 5.26 -7.39
N ALA A 152 0.96 5.52 -8.66
CA ALA A 152 1.18 4.47 -9.65
C ALA A 152 2.37 3.57 -9.28
N LEU A 153 3.48 4.15 -8.79
CA LEU A 153 4.63 3.40 -8.26
C LEU A 153 4.25 2.53 -7.06
N ARG A 154 3.39 3.01 -6.16
CA ARG A 154 2.88 2.19 -5.03
C ARG A 154 2.06 1.00 -5.52
N TYR A 155 1.23 1.18 -6.54
CA TYR A 155 0.48 0.07 -7.13
C TYR A 155 1.41 -0.90 -7.85
N ALA A 156 2.38 -0.39 -8.61
CA ALA A 156 3.42 -1.21 -9.24
C ALA A 156 4.18 -2.06 -8.22
N ARG A 157 4.68 -1.48 -7.12
CA ARG A 157 5.42 -2.22 -6.09
C ARG A 157 4.53 -3.08 -5.17
N ARG A 158 3.21 -2.86 -5.13
CA ARG A 158 2.28 -3.69 -4.34
C ARG A 158 1.75 -4.89 -5.13
N GLU A 159 1.36 -4.66 -6.37
CA GLU A 159 0.55 -5.59 -7.18
C GLU A 159 1.23 -5.98 -8.49
N GLY A 160 2.36 -5.35 -8.81
CA GLY A 160 3.12 -5.54 -10.04
C GLY A 160 2.79 -4.53 -11.13
N ARG A 161 1.74 -3.71 -10.93
CA ARG A 161 1.22 -2.81 -11.97
C ARG A 161 0.59 -1.54 -11.42
N GLY A 162 0.87 -0.41 -12.06
CA GLY A 162 0.20 0.87 -11.88
C GLY A 162 -0.10 1.52 -13.22
N VAL A 163 -1.20 2.28 -13.32
CA VAL A 163 -1.58 2.94 -14.58
C VAL A 163 -1.82 4.42 -14.35
N LEU A 164 -1.22 5.24 -15.21
CA LEU A 164 -1.41 6.68 -15.30
C LEU A 164 -2.27 6.99 -16.52
N ARG A 165 -3.12 8.01 -16.38
CA ARG A 165 -4.03 8.49 -17.44
C ARG A 165 -3.89 9.99 -17.60
N PHE A 166 -3.69 10.44 -18.83
CA PHE A 166 -3.83 11.84 -19.21
C PHE A 166 -5.29 12.16 -19.47
N ARG A 167 -5.84 13.06 -18.66
CA ARG A 167 -7.21 13.56 -18.80
C ARG A 167 -7.18 14.99 -19.32
N VAL A 168 -7.87 15.23 -20.42
CA VAL A 168 -8.13 16.58 -20.95
C VAL A 168 -9.50 17.04 -20.46
N ALA A 169 -9.54 18.16 -19.76
CA ALA A 169 -10.78 18.72 -19.25
C ALA A 169 -11.63 19.31 -20.38
N GLY A 170 -12.94 18.99 -20.37
CA GLY A 170 -13.88 19.37 -21.44
C GLY A 170 -13.96 20.87 -21.72
N GLY A 171 -13.66 21.72 -20.72
CA GLY A 171 -13.65 23.17 -20.87
C GLY A 171 -12.63 23.70 -21.89
N LEU A 172 -11.66 22.90 -22.32
CA LEU A 172 -10.73 23.27 -23.41
C LEU A 172 -11.44 23.35 -24.77
N PHE A 173 -12.49 22.56 -24.95
CA PHE A 173 -13.14 22.40 -26.23
C PHE A 173 -14.31 23.37 -26.38
N GLN A 174 -14.48 23.87 -27.60
CA GLN A 174 -15.66 24.60 -28.05
C GLN A 174 -16.33 23.80 -29.16
N LEU A 175 -17.66 23.82 -29.17
CA LEU A 175 -18.43 23.20 -30.24
C LEU A 175 -18.38 24.12 -31.47
N GLY A 176 -17.85 23.63 -32.58
CA GLY A 176 -17.89 24.32 -33.86
C GLY A 176 -19.32 24.38 -34.42
N GLU A 177 -19.53 25.25 -35.41
CA GLU A 177 -20.82 25.34 -36.13
C GLU A 177 -21.21 24.01 -36.80
N ASP A 178 -20.21 23.17 -37.10
CA ASP A 178 -20.32 21.83 -37.65
C ASP A 178 -20.61 20.73 -36.61
N GLN A 179 -20.92 21.10 -35.36
CA GLN A 179 -21.10 20.18 -34.22
C GLN A 179 -19.86 19.35 -33.86
N VAL A 180 -18.66 19.75 -34.33
CA VAL A 180 -17.40 19.08 -34.00
C VAL A 180 -16.73 19.83 -32.85
N LEU A 181 -16.31 19.11 -31.81
CA LEU A 181 -15.52 19.68 -30.72
C LEU A 181 -14.12 20.02 -31.21
N ARG A 182 -13.75 21.29 -31.11
CA ARG A 182 -12.42 21.80 -31.46
C ARG A 182 -11.81 22.51 -30.26
N VAL A 183 -10.49 22.55 -30.18
CA VAL A 183 -9.80 23.37 -29.18
C VAL A 183 -10.19 24.84 -29.39
N ARG A 184 -10.38 25.58 -28.29
CA ARG A 184 -10.72 27.01 -28.34
C ARG A 184 -9.76 27.77 -29.26
N ALA A 185 -10.32 28.55 -30.19
CA ALA A 185 -9.54 29.28 -31.17
C ALA A 185 -8.56 30.25 -30.49
N GLY A 186 -7.29 30.22 -30.89
CA GLY A 186 -6.22 31.05 -30.32
C GLY A 186 -5.66 30.59 -28.98
N ALA A 187 -6.09 29.43 -28.45
CA ALA A 187 -5.54 28.85 -27.23
C ALA A 187 -4.03 28.59 -27.38
N GLN A 188 -3.23 29.22 -26.53
CA GLN A 188 -1.79 29.05 -26.52
C GLN A 188 -1.40 27.72 -25.83
N PRO A 189 -0.23 27.12 -26.13
CA PRO A 189 0.24 25.88 -25.49
C PRO A 189 0.17 25.92 -23.95
N ALA A 190 0.54 27.05 -23.34
CA ALA A 190 0.46 27.25 -21.90
C ALA A 190 -0.98 27.24 -21.35
N GLU A 191 -1.97 27.71 -22.12
CA GLU A 191 -3.37 27.64 -21.72
C GLU A 191 -3.90 26.20 -21.83
N ILE A 192 -3.57 25.51 -22.94
CA ILE A 192 -3.91 24.10 -23.18
C ILE A 192 -3.39 23.23 -22.03
N ALA A 193 -2.14 23.42 -21.61
CA ALA A 193 -1.51 22.68 -20.53
C ALA A 193 -2.34 22.70 -19.23
N ARG A 194 -3.01 23.82 -18.91
CA ARG A 194 -3.84 23.96 -17.68
C ARG A 194 -5.08 23.05 -17.67
N TYR A 195 -5.51 22.56 -18.84
CA TYR A 195 -6.64 21.63 -18.98
C TYR A 195 -6.21 20.17 -18.98
N ILE A 196 -4.90 19.88 -18.98
CA ILE A 196 -4.38 18.51 -18.94
C ILE A 196 -4.04 18.14 -17.50
N ARG A 197 -4.55 16.99 -17.05
CA ARG A 197 -4.23 16.43 -15.73
C ARG A 197 -3.71 15.01 -15.86
N LEU A 198 -2.73 14.69 -15.03
CA LEU A 198 -2.29 13.31 -14.84
C LEU A 198 -3.05 12.70 -13.65
N GLU A 199 -3.77 11.62 -13.91
CA GLU A 199 -4.49 10.85 -12.90
C GLU A 199 -3.83 9.47 -12.74
N CYS A 200 -3.83 8.94 -11.52
CA CYS A 200 -3.49 7.53 -11.28
C CYS A 200 -4.79 6.76 -11.13
N LEU A 201 -4.94 5.65 -11.87
CA LEU A 201 -6.12 4.81 -11.79
C LEU A 201 -6.10 4.00 -10.49
N GLU A 202 -7.15 4.12 -9.67
CA GLU A 202 -7.25 3.42 -8.38
C GLU A 202 -7.39 1.90 -8.53
N GLN A 203 -7.94 1.46 -9.65
CA GLN A 203 -8.14 0.06 -10.03
C GLN A 203 -7.41 -0.21 -11.34
N PRO A 204 -6.08 -0.47 -11.30
CA PRO A 204 -5.30 -0.73 -12.51
C PRO A 204 -5.84 -1.92 -13.32
N GLU A 205 -6.49 -2.89 -12.68
CA GLU A 205 -7.15 -4.04 -13.32
C GLU A 205 -8.22 -3.67 -14.34
N ASN A 206 -8.78 -2.46 -14.28
CA ASN A 206 -9.78 -2.00 -15.23
C ASN A 206 -9.17 -1.31 -16.46
N ALA A 207 -7.85 -1.20 -16.53
CA ALA A 207 -7.14 -0.69 -17.69
C ALA A 207 -6.18 -1.73 -18.21
N ARG A 208 -5.86 -1.64 -19.50
CA ARG A 208 -4.79 -2.40 -20.15
C ARG A 208 -4.03 -1.49 -21.08
N VAL A 209 -2.70 -1.49 -21.00
CA VAL A 209 -1.82 -0.88 -21.99
C VAL A 209 -0.92 -1.98 -22.53
N TRP A 210 -0.77 -2.07 -23.84
CA TRP A 210 0.11 -3.05 -24.45
C TRP A 210 0.61 -2.55 -25.80
N GLU A 211 1.67 -3.18 -26.27
CA GLU A 211 2.18 -3.02 -27.63
C GLU A 211 1.65 -4.17 -28.48
N ASP A 212 1.10 -3.85 -29.66
CA ASP A 212 0.71 -4.87 -30.61
C ASP A 212 1.97 -5.59 -31.16
N PRO A 213 2.06 -6.92 -31.08
CA PRO A 213 3.26 -7.65 -31.51
C PRO A 213 3.51 -7.59 -33.02
N ASP A 214 2.48 -7.36 -33.83
CA ASP A 214 2.58 -7.33 -35.29
C ASP A 214 2.94 -5.92 -35.79
N THR A 215 2.38 -4.88 -35.16
CA THR A 215 2.57 -3.49 -35.61
C THR A 215 3.48 -2.65 -34.74
N LEU A 216 3.85 -3.15 -33.56
CA LEU A 216 4.62 -2.45 -32.52
C LEU A 216 3.96 -1.16 -32.04
N ASN A 217 2.67 -0.98 -32.36
CA ASN A 217 1.91 0.20 -31.99
C ASN A 217 1.31 0.03 -30.60
N ARG A 218 1.36 1.11 -29.82
CA ARG A 218 0.77 1.14 -28.48
C ARG A 218 -0.76 1.21 -28.54
N ARG A 219 -1.38 0.43 -27.67
CA ARG A 219 -2.83 0.33 -27.49
C ARG A 219 -3.17 0.40 -26.02
N ALA A 220 -4.25 1.09 -25.70
CA ALA A 220 -4.77 1.20 -24.35
C ALA A 220 -6.30 1.15 -24.34
N VAL A 221 -6.84 0.45 -23.35
CA VAL A 221 -8.29 0.37 -23.09
C VAL A 221 -8.51 0.52 -21.59
N TYR A 222 -9.48 1.33 -21.21
CA TYR A 222 -9.87 1.56 -19.82
C TYR A 222 -11.38 1.50 -19.69
N THR A 223 -11.87 0.67 -18.77
CA THR A 223 -13.30 0.58 -18.44
C THR A 223 -13.59 1.21 -17.09
N TYR A 224 -14.70 1.93 -16.99
CA TYR A 224 -15.14 2.56 -15.75
C TYR A 224 -16.65 2.78 -15.74
N LYS A 225 -17.17 3.15 -14.58
CA LYS A 225 -18.54 3.64 -14.45
C LYS A 225 -18.55 5.15 -14.32
N ASP A 226 -19.43 5.81 -15.07
CA ASP A 226 -19.60 7.26 -14.94
C ASP A 226 -20.45 7.64 -13.71
N SER A 227 -20.69 8.94 -13.53
CA SER A 227 -21.50 9.46 -12.42
C SER A 227 -22.96 9.01 -12.42
N ALA A 228 -23.44 8.44 -13.53
CA ALA A 228 -24.77 7.87 -13.67
C ALA A 228 -24.74 6.33 -13.59
N GLU A 229 -23.65 5.73 -13.09
CA GLU A 229 -23.43 4.28 -12.98
C GLU A 229 -23.44 3.54 -14.32
N ARG A 230 -23.26 4.25 -15.44
CA ARG A 230 -23.23 3.64 -16.79
C ARG A 230 -21.84 3.10 -17.10
N GLU A 231 -21.80 1.92 -17.70
CA GLU A 231 -20.55 1.33 -18.16
C GLU A 231 -20.00 2.14 -19.35
N CYS A 232 -18.75 2.57 -19.20
CA CYS A 232 -18.01 3.37 -20.16
C CYS A 232 -16.69 2.68 -20.49
N VAL A 233 -16.23 2.86 -21.73
CA VAL A 233 -14.89 2.45 -22.14
C VAL A 233 -14.21 3.57 -22.90
N GLU A 234 -12.97 3.85 -22.51
CA GLU A 234 -12.03 4.71 -23.21
C GLU A 234 -10.99 3.84 -23.92
N VAL A 235 -10.79 4.10 -25.21
CA VAL A 235 -9.78 3.47 -26.04
C VAL A 235 -8.80 4.55 -26.49
N SER A 236 -7.50 4.28 -26.40
CA SER A 236 -6.44 5.06 -27.01
C SER A 236 -5.57 4.11 -27.83
N SER A 237 -5.62 4.18 -29.15
CA SER A 237 -4.85 3.30 -30.04
C SER A 237 -4.18 4.11 -31.13
N VAL A 238 -2.95 3.75 -31.48
CA VAL A 238 -2.35 4.23 -32.73
C VAL A 238 -2.96 3.44 -33.89
N ASP A 239 -3.40 4.13 -34.93
CA ASP A 239 -3.93 3.53 -36.16
C ASP A 239 -2.77 3.12 -37.06
N ASP A 240 -2.80 1.87 -37.54
CA ASP A 240 -1.69 1.26 -38.27
C ASP A 240 -1.49 1.88 -39.67
N ALA A 241 -2.53 2.46 -40.28
CA ALA A 241 -2.47 3.04 -41.61
C ALA A 241 -2.07 4.52 -41.59
N THR A 242 -2.56 5.27 -40.61
CA THR A 242 -2.35 6.73 -40.53
C THR A 242 -1.23 7.12 -39.56
N GLY A 243 -0.87 6.26 -38.61
CA GLY A 243 0.05 6.57 -37.52
C GLY A 243 -0.51 7.58 -36.51
N LEU A 244 -1.79 7.95 -36.62
CA LEU A 244 -2.44 8.88 -35.72
C LEU A 244 -2.98 8.14 -34.50
N THR A 245 -3.02 8.83 -33.36
CA THR A 245 -3.60 8.30 -32.13
C THR A 245 -5.10 8.59 -32.11
N HIS A 246 -5.89 7.53 -32.12
CA HIS A 246 -7.33 7.57 -31.97
C HIS A 246 -7.72 7.44 -30.51
N LEU A 247 -8.48 8.42 -30.05
CA LEU A 247 -9.22 8.38 -28.80
C LEU A 247 -10.68 8.09 -29.10
N ARG A 248 -11.24 7.08 -28.46
CA ARG A 248 -12.63 6.67 -28.65
C ARG A 248 -13.26 6.42 -27.29
N ILE A 249 -14.44 7.00 -27.05
CA ILE A 249 -15.21 6.83 -25.83
C ILE A 249 -16.56 6.22 -26.19
N LEU A 250 -16.85 5.06 -25.62
CA LEU A 250 -18.14 4.38 -25.72
C LEU A 250 -18.84 4.45 -24.37
N ARG A 251 -20.14 4.75 -24.39
CA ARG A 251 -21.02 4.76 -23.21
C ARG A 251 -22.23 3.88 -23.48
N GLY A 252 -22.62 3.04 -22.51
CA GLY A 252 -23.63 1.99 -22.69
C GLY A 252 -25.01 2.44 -23.20
N ASP A 253 -25.35 3.73 -23.09
CA ASP A 253 -26.65 4.29 -23.48
C ASP A 253 -26.61 5.30 -24.64
N GLN A 254 -25.41 5.68 -25.10
CA GLN A 254 -25.27 6.64 -26.20
C GLN A 254 -25.05 5.90 -27.53
N ALA A 255 -25.96 6.11 -28.48
CA ALA A 255 -25.78 5.66 -29.87
C ALA A 255 -24.64 6.42 -30.59
N GLN A 256 -24.23 7.58 -30.06
CA GLN A 256 -23.14 8.37 -30.61
C GLN A 256 -21.83 8.12 -29.85
N GLU A 257 -20.93 7.44 -30.55
CA GLU A 257 -19.51 7.37 -30.24
C GLU A 257 -18.89 8.77 -30.24
N SER A 258 -18.09 9.09 -29.22
CA SER A 258 -17.22 10.27 -29.25
C SER A 258 -15.82 9.82 -29.62
N SER A 259 -15.30 10.27 -30.76
CA SER A 259 -13.93 9.98 -31.18
C SER A 259 -13.18 11.24 -31.59
N VAL A 260 -11.87 11.24 -31.32
CA VAL A 260 -10.95 12.30 -31.75
C VAL A 260 -9.64 11.67 -32.18
N THR A 261 -9.03 12.22 -33.22
CA THR A 261 -7.76 11.76 -33.76
C THR A 261 -6.71 12.84 -33.56
N LEU A 262 -5.58 12.48 -32.95
CA LEU A 262 -4.47 13.37 -32.62
C LEU A 262 -3.16 12.74 -33.10
N ASP A 263 -2.26 13.54 -33.66
CA ASP A 263 -0.90 13.07 -33.96
C ASP A 263 0.00 13.22 -32.73
N LEU A 264 0.04 12.18 -31.90
CA LEU A 264 0.93 12.11 -30.74
C LEU A 264 2.28 11.47 -31.05
N GLY A 265 2.64 11.23 -32.32
CA GLY A 265 3.90 10.57 -32.66
C GLY A 265 4.01 9.13 -32.15
N GLY A 266 2.90 8.38 -32.15
CA GLY A 266 2.86 6.97 -31.73
C GLY A 266 2.60 6.72 -30.24
N TYR A 267 2.42 7.78 -29.44
CA TYR A 267 2.08 7.65 -28.02
C TYR A 267 0.57 7.50 -27.79
N VAL A 268 0.20 6.95 -26.62
CA VAL A 268 -1.18 6.84 -26.15
C VAL A 268 -1.38 7.60 -24.84
N HIS A 269 -2.62 7.89 -24.47
CA HIS A 269 -2.96 8.70 -23.28
C HIS A 269 -2.78 7.97 -21.94
N TYR A 270 -2.31 6.73 -21.98
CA TYR A 270 -2.13 5.88 -20.82
C TYR A 270 -0.68 5.43 -20.74
N LEU A 271 -0.15 5.43 -19.53
CA LEU A 271 1.17 4.89 -19.23
C LEU A 271 1.02 3.78 -18.20
N GLU A 272 1.64 2.64 -18.48
CA GLU A 272 1.68 1.52 -17.57
C GLU A 272 3.06 1.43 -16.92
N LEU A 273 3.07 1.42 -15.59
CA LEU A 273 4.23 1.17 -14.78
C LEU A 273 4.15 -0.29 -14.32
N ALA A 274 4.99 -1.13 -14.92
CA ALA A 274 5.13 -2.53 -14.52
C ALA A 274 6.45 -2.71 -13.75
N ALA A 275 6.39 -3.43 -12.64
CA ALA A 275 7.56 -3.85 -11.86
C ALA A 275 7.27 -5.17 -11.17
N ASP A 276 8.32 -5.86 -10.74
CA ASP A 276 8.11 -6.96 -9.83
C ASP A 276 7.55 -6.42 -8.49
N PRO A 277 6.47 -7.02 -7.95
CA PRO A 277 5.93 -6.60 -6.67
C PRO A 277 6.93 -6.83 -5.55
N LEU A 278 7.08 -5.83 -4.67
CA LEU A 278 7.85 -5.95 -3.42
C LEU A 278 7.21 -6.97 -2.46
N ILE A 279 5.89 -7.17 -2.57
CA ILE A 279 5.13 -8.04 -1.68
C ILE A 279 5.01 -9.43 -2.29
N THR A 280 5.73 -10.37 -1.71
CA THR A 280 5.73 -11.78 -2.12
C THR A 280 4.69 -12.60 -1.35
N PRO A 281 4.41 -13.85 -1.76
CA PRO A 281 3.65 -14.79 -0.94
C PRO A 281 4.28 -15.04 0.45
N GLN A 282 5.61 -15.05 0.54
CA GLN A 282 6.32 -15.29 1.79
C GLN A 282 6.16 -14.10 2.76
N PHE A 283 6.23 -12.87 2.25
CA PHE A 283 5.96 -11.67 3.02
C PHE A 283 4.55 -11.73 3.65
N LEU A 284 3.54 -12.11 2.85
CA LEU A 284 2.16 -12.23 3.32
C LEU A 284 2.01 -13.33 4.38
N GLN A 285 2.72 -14.45 4.24
CA GLN A 285 2.75 -15.50 5.26
C GLN A 285 3.34 -15.02 6.58
N ASN A 286 4.45 -14.29 6.53
CA ASN A 286 5.05 -13.67 7.70
C ASN A 286 4.13 -12.62 8.34
N GLN A 287 3.40 -11.82 7.54
CA GLN A 287 2.40 -10.87 8.03
C GLN A 287 1.24 -11.57 8.75
N MET A 288 0.73 -12.68 8.20
CA MET A 288 -0.33 -13.49 8.84
C MET A 288 0.15 -14.12 10.16
N ALA A 289 1.38 -14.63 10.18
CA ALA A 289 2.00 -15.16 11.39
C ALA A 289 2.16 -14.07 12.46
N TYR A 290 2.69 -12.91 12.08
CA TYR A 290 2.81 -11.74 12.95
C TYR A 290 1.46 -11.30 13.55
N ASN A 291 0.41 -11.20 12.73
CA ASN A 291 -0.93 -10.82 13.19
C ASN A 291 -1.50 -11.85 14.18
N THR A 292 -1.33 -13.13 13.89
CA THR A 292 -1.80 -14.22 14.75
C THR A 292 -1.09 -14.19 16.11
N THR A 293 0.24 -14.11 16.10
CA THR A 293 1.05 -14.08 17.32
C THR A 293 0.80 -12.81 18.13
N SER A 294 0.68 -11.65 17.48
CA SER A 294 0.34 -10.38 18.16
C SER A 294 -1.02 -10.44 18.85
N THR A 295 -2.01 -11.05 18.20
CA THR A 295 -3.34 -11.27 18.79
C THR A 295 -3.26 -12.20 20.00
N MET A 296 -2.43 -13.26 19.95
CA MET A 296 -2.21 -14.15 21.09
C MET A 296 -1.50 -13.46 22.25
N ILE A 297 -0.53 -12.58 21.98
CA ILE A 297 0.17 -11.78 23.01
C ILE A 297 -0.83 -10.90 23.77
N LEU A 298 -1.73 -10.22 23.06
CA LEU A 298 -2.76 -9.39 23.68
C LEU A 298 -3.65 -10.24 24.59
N ARG A 299 -4.15 -11.38 24.08
CA ARG A 299 -5.01 -12.28 24.87
C ARG A 299 -4.30 -12.83 26.12
N ASN A 300 -3.03 -13.20 26.00
CA ASN A 300 -2.24 -13.65 27.14
C ASN A 300 -2.06 -12.53 28.19
N THR A 301 -1.88 -11.29 27.73
CA THR A 301 -1.78 -10.11 28.61
C THR A 301 -3.09 -9.84 29.34
N GLU A 302 -4.25 -9.96 28.66
CA GLU A 302 -5.57 -9.83 29.28
C GLU A 302 -5.78 -10.90 30.36
N LEU A 303 -5.47 -12.17 30.06
CA LEU A 303 -5.56 -13.27 31.03
C LEU A 303 -4.63 -13.07 32.22
N ALA A 304 -3.41 -12.55 31.99
CA ALA A 304 -2.47 -12.24 33.05
C ALA A 304 -2.96 -11.11 33.97
N GLY A 305 -3.65 -10.11 33.42
CA GLY A 305 -4.24 -9.01 34.19
C GLY A 305 -5.49 -9.43 34.98
N PHE A 306 -6.28 -10.35 34.44
CA PHE A 306 -7.54 -10.84 35.02
C PHE A 306 -7.47 -12.34 35.32
N LEU A 307 -6.67 -12.70 36.32
CA LEU A 307 -6.47 -14.10 36.70
C LEU A 307 -7.79 -14.74 37.17
N GLU A 308 -8.26 -15.70 36.40
CA GLU A 308 -9.37 -16.56 36.81
C GLU A 308 -8.95 -17.46 37.97
N ARG A 309 -9.87 -17.67 38.90
CA ARG A 309 -9.67 -18.55 40.05
C ARG A 309 -10.53 -19.79 39.88
N TYR A 310 -9.97 -20.93 40.23
CA TYR A 310 -10.67 -22.20 40.18
C TYR A 310 -10.73 -22.83 41.57
N GLY A 311 -11.82 -23.56 41.79
CA GLY A 311 -12.04 -24.34 42.99
C GLY A 311 -12.42 -25.76 42.63
N ILE A 312 -11.66 -26.74 43.11
CA ILE A 312 -11.97 -28.17 42.98
C ILE A 312 -12.35 -28.68 44.38
N ASN A 313 -13.49 -29.36 44.49
CA ASN A 313 -14.04 -29.86 45.76
C ASN A 313 -14.21 -28.76 46.83
N VAL A 314 -14.59 -27.55 46.42
CA VAL A 314 -14.93 -26.43 47.31
C VAL A 314 -16.34 -25.92 47.04
N GLU A 315 -17.04 -25.54 48.10
CA GLU A 315 -18.38 -24.98 48.04
C GLU A 315 -18.33 -23.44 48.01
N PRO A 316 -19.14 -22.79 47.15
CA PRO A 316 -19.35 -21.35 47.22
C PRO A 316 -19.90 -20.91 48.58
N PRO A 317 -19.71 -19.63 48.99
CA PRO A 317 -20.29 -19.13 50.22
C PRO A 317 -21.81 -19.36 50.25
N TYR A 318 -22.33 -19.88 51.36
CA TYR A 318 -23.76 -20.12 51.51
C TYR A 318 -24.26 -19.71 52.89
N GLU A 319 -25.54 -19.40 52.96
CA GLU A 319 -26.27 -19.27 54.23
C GLU A 319 -27.18 -20.47 54.43
N VAL A 320 -27.28 -20.90 55.69
CA VAL A 320 -28.17 -22.00 56.09
C VAL A 320 -29.49 -21.36 56.50
N VAL A 321 -30.52 -21.54 55.68
CA VAL A 321 -31.87 -20.97 55.89
C VAL A 321 -32.83 -22.13 56.15
N PRO A 322 -33.86 -21.98 57.01
CA PRO A 322 -34.92 -22.99 57.14
C PRO A 322 -35.52 -23.33 55.78
N ASP A 323 -35.69 -24.62 55.49
CA ASP A 323 -36.25 -25.09 54.23
C ASP A 323 -37.79 -24.87 54.24
N PRO A 324 -38.33 -23.96 53.40
CA PRO A 324 -39.76 -23.70 53.39
C PRO A 324 -40.59 -24.91 52.94
N ASP A 325 -39.98 -25.86 52.22
CA ASP A 325 -40.66 -27.05 51.71
C ASP A 325 -40.58 -28.25 52.69
N LYS A 326 -39.73 -28.16 53.74
CA LYS A 326 -39.51 -29.23 54.73
C LYS A 326 -39.33 -28.66 56.15
N PRO A 327 -40.42 -28.53 56.94
CA PRO A 327 -40.37 -28.00 58.30
C PRO A 327 -39.38 -28.77 59.19
N GLY A 328 -38.46 -28.04 59.81
CA GLY A 328 -37.39 -28.60 60.66
C GLY A 328 -36.10 -28.97 59.93
N GLN A 329 -36.06 -28.86 58.60
CA GLN A 329 -34.82 -29.01 57.82
C GLN A 329 -34.26 -27.65 57.41
N THR A 330 -32.97 -27.62 57.09
CA THR A 330 -32.28 -26.42 56.60
C THR A 330 -31.78 -26.63 55.17
N ARG A 331 -31.85 -25.57 54.37
CA ARG A 331 -31.37 -25.52 53.00
C ARG A 331 -30.17 -24.57 52.91
N ARG A 332 -29.17 -24.95 52.11
CA ARG A 332 -28.05 -24.06 51.76
C ARG A 332 -28.47 -23.14 50.62
N VAL A 333 -28.38 -21.83 50.82
CA VAL A 333 -28.60 -20.82 49.77
C VAL A 333 -27.25 -20.23 49.41
N TYR A 334 -26.75 -20.56 48.22
CA TYR A 334 -25.44 -20.09 47.74
C TYR A 334 -25.50 -18.62 47.36
N LYS A 335 -24.46 -17.88 47.75
CA LYS A 335 -24.25 -16.46 47.42
C LYS A 335 -23.09 -16.33 46.44
N ALA A 336 -23.17 -15.33 45.57
CA ALA A 336 -22.05 -14.95 44.75
C ALA A 336 -20.86 -14.55 45.64
N PRO A 337 -19.66 -15.11 45.42
CA PRO A 337 -18.47 -14.74 46.18
C PRO A 337 -18.15 -13.27 45.98
N ARG A 338 -17.75 -12.57 47.05
CA ARG A 338 -17.28 -11.19 46.95
C ARG A 338 -15.82 -11.19 46.50
N THR A 339 -15.54 -10.53 45.37
CA THR A 339 -14.21 -10.36 44.81
C THR A 339 -13.85 -8.89 44.75
N GLY A 340 -12.65 -8.51 45.23
CA GLY A 340 -12.16 -7.13 45.21
C GLY A 340 -11.28 -6.78 46.40
N ALA A 341 -10.65 -5.60 46.35
CA ALA A 341 -9.81 -5.09 47.44
C ALA A 341 -10.62 -4.97 48.74
N GLY A 342 -10.03 -5.40 49.86
CA GLY A 342 -10.67 -5.34 51.18
C GLY A 342 -11.77 -6.37 51.44
N THR A 343 -11.95 -7.37 50.56
CA THR A 343 -12.93 -8.45 50.76
C THR A 343 -12.24 -9.79 51.05
N MET A 344 -12.76 -10.54 52.03
CA MET A 344 -12.33 -11.91 52.33
C MET A 344 -13.49 -12.86 52.08
N THR A 345 -13.31 -13.80 51.16
CA THR A 345 -14.26 -14.90 50.91
C THR A 345 -13.64 -16.20 51.41
N LEU A 346 -14.30 -16.84 52.39
CA LEU A 346 -13.89 -18.12 52.93
C LEU A 346 -14.56 -19.25 52.13
N TRP A 347 -13.75 -20.09 51.50
CA TRP A 347 -14.21 -21.26 50.77
C TRP A 347 -14.19 -22.47 51.70
N ARG A 348 -15.28 -23.25 51.72
CA ARG A 348 -15.36 -24.49 52.50
C ARG A 348 -15.14 -25.69 51.59
N GLN A 349 -14.56 -26.76 52.12
CA GLN A 349 -14.43 -28.01 51.41
C GLN A 349 -15.83 -28.62 51.19
N ALA A 350 -16.09 -29.11 49.98
CA ALA A 350 -17.32 -29.79 49.65
C ALA A 350 -17.40 -31.13 50.39
N THR A 351 -18.57 -31.39 50.97
CA THR A 351 -18.83 -32.62 51.73
C THR A 351 -20.08 -33.31 51.20
N TYR A 352 -20.09 -34.64 51.20
CA TYR A 352 -21.31 -35.41 50.97
C TYR A 352 -21.77 -36.06 52.27
N ARG A 353 -23.09 -36.24 52.40
CA ARG A 353 -23.69 -36.93 53.54
C ARG A 353 -23.37 -38.42 53.42
N LYS A 354 -22.62 -38.96 54.37
CA LYS A 354 -22.43 -40.40 54.51
C LYS A 354 -23.62 -40.98 55.25
N ALA A 355 -24.25 -41.98 54.65
CA ALA A 355 -25.26 -42.80 55.29
C ALA A 355 -24.73 -44.21 55.49
N ASP A 356 -25.18 -44.88 56.55
CA ASP A 356 -24.95 -46.31 56.71
C ASP A 356 -25.77 -47.11 55.66
N PRO A 357 -25.54 -48.42 55.50
CA PRO A 357 -26.30 -49.25 54.56
C PRO A 357 -27.81 -49.32 54.85
N GLN A 358 -28.25 -48.82 56.01
CA GLN A 358 -29.64 -48.76 56.46
C GLN A 358 -30.24 -47.35 56.28
N GLY A 359 -29.49 -46.42 55.67
CA GLY A 359 -29.91 -45.06 55.35
C GLY A 359 -29.80 -44.05 56.51
N LYS A 360 -29.22 -44.41 57.65
CA LYS A 360 -29.03 -43.52 58.79
C LYS A 360 -27.80 -42.64 58.57
N TYR A 361 -27.96 -41.35 58.82
CA TYR A 361 -26.89 -40.36 58.66
C TYR A 361 -25.74 -40.59 59.66
N LEU A 362 -24.53 -40.77 59.14
CA LEU A 362 -23.30 -41.01 59.90
C LEU A 362 -22.41 -39.76 60.03
N GLY A 363 -22.72 -38.69 59.29
CA GLY A 363 -21.92 -37.47 59.24
C GLY A 363 -21.60 -37.04 57.80
N ASP A 364 -20.97 -35.89 57.67
CA ASP A 364 -20.50 -35.35 56.40
C ASP A 364 -19.04 -35.78 56.18
N GLU A 365 -18.74 -36.41 55.05
CA GLU A 365 -17.37 -36.75 54.64
C GLU A 365 -16.90 -35.85 53.49
N PRO A 366 -15.59 -35.51 53.42
CA PRO A 366 -15.08 -34.69 52.34
C PRO A 366 -15.19 -35.40 50.98
N LEU A 367 -15.64 -34.68 49.94
CA LEU A 367 -15.79 -35.21 48.57
C LEU A 367 -14.42 -35.49 47.89
N GLY A 368 -13.32 -35.08 48.50
CA GLY A 368 -11.96 -35.18 48.00
C GLY A 368 -11.10 -34.04 48.56
N ARG A 369 -9.82 -33.95 48.19
CA ARG A 369 -8.95 -32.83 48.65
C ARG A 369 -9.44 -31.53 48.04
N ALA A 370 -9.78 -30.55 48.89
CA ALA A 370 -10.07 -29.19 48.44
C ALA A 370 -8.83 -28.55 47.82
N GLN A 371 -8.99 -28.01 46.62
CA GLN A 371 -7.97 -27.21 45.95
C GLN A 371 -8.59 -25.89 45.53
N TYR A 372 -7.94 -24.80 45.92
CA TYR A 372 -8.27 -23.48 45.45
C TYR A 372 -7.00 -22.91 44.81
N GLY A 373 -7.11 -22.54 43.54
CA GLY A 373 -5.99 -22.07 42.76
C GLY A 373 -6.38 -20.88 41.91
N ARG A 374 -5.36 -20.34 41.24
CA ARG A 374 -5.50 -19.37 40.18
C ARG A 374 -4.82 -19.92 38.95
N PHE A 375 -5.35 -19.63 37.78
CA PHE A 375 -4.61 -19.88 36.56
C PHE A 375 -3.43 -18.93 36.53
N GLU A 376 -2.21 -19.47 36.46
CA GLU A 376 -1.01 -18.65 36.29
C GLU A 376 -0.82 -18.40 34.78
N PRO A 377 -0.56 -17.15 34.37
CA PRO A 377 -0.35 -16.85 32.97
C PRO A 377 0.97 -17.48 32.50
N VAL A 378 0.98 -17.97 31.26
CA VAL A 378 2.21 -18.44 30.63
C VAL A 378 3.04 -17.23 30.22
N SER A 379 4.37 -17.30 30.33
CA SER A 379 5.24 -16.22 29.86
C SER A 379 5.00 -15.92 28.38
N PRO A 380 4.77 -14.65 27.98
CA PRO A 380 4.58 -14.27 26.58
C PRO A 380 5.87 -14.29 25.75
N GLN A 381 7.03 -14.57 26.35
CA GLN A 381 8.34 -14.37 25.71
C GLN A 381 8.49 -15.13 24.38
N ALA A 382 8.05 -16.39 24.32
CA ALA A 382 8.13 -17.18 23.10
C ALA A 382 7.28 -16.58 21.97
N LEU A 383 6.13 -16.00 22.30
CA LEU A 383 5.28 -15.31 21.33
C LEU A 383 5.93 -14.00 20.86
N ILE A 384 6.53 -13.23 21.78
CA ILE A 384 7.25 -12.00 21.44
C ILE A 384 8.38 -12.31 20.44
N THR A 385 9.22 -13.30 20.72
CA THR A 385 10.31 -13.71 19.82
C THR A 385 9.79 -14.20 18.47
N ALA A 386 8.65 -14.91 18.42
CA ALA A 386 8.05 -15.32 17.16
C ALA A 386 7.50 -14.13 16.34
N ALA A 387 6.94 -13.11 17.00
CA ALA A 387 6.49 -11.88 16.35
C ALA A 387 7.69 -11.08 15.80
N GLU A 388 8.75 -10.91 16.59
CA GLU A 388 10.00 -10.25 16.19
C GLU A 388 10.66 -10.97 15.00
N HIS A 389 10.71 -12.30 15.03
CA HIS A 389 11.23 -13.11 13.92
C HIS A 389 10.42 -12.92 12.64
N SER A 390 9.08 -12.93 12.73
CA SER A 390 8.21 -12.69 11.57
C SER A 390 8.40 -11.29 11.00
N GLN A 391 8.57 -10.30 11.87
CA GLN A 391 8.84 -8.91 11.48
C GLN A 391 10.22 -8.77 10.82
N LEU A 392 11.26 -9.37 11.40
CA LEU A 392 12.62 -9.39 10.83
C LEU A 392 12.62 -9.99 9.42
N ASN A 393 11.94 -11.12 9.22
CA ASN A 393 11.85 -11.76 7.90
C ASN A 393 11.19 -10.83 6.88
N MET A 394 10.09 -10.15 7.25
CA MET A 394 9.45 -9.18 6.36
C MET A 394 10.38 -8.04 5.95
N TYR A 395 11.12 -7.43 6.89
CA TYR A 395 12.06 -6.35 6.55
C TYR A 395 13.30 -6.85 5.81
N SER A 396 13.79 -8.04 6.12
CA SER A 396 14.95 -8.64 5.44
C SER A 396 14.64 -8.95 3.99
N GLU A 397 13.45 -9.47 3.70
CA GLU A 397 13.03 -9.83 2.35
C GLU A 397 12.96 -8.61 1.41
N VAL A 398 12.63 -7.44 1.94
CA VAL A 398 12.50 -6.18 1.19
C VAL A 398 13.71 -5.25 1.32
N GLY A 399 14.82 -5.73 1.91
CA GLY A 399 16.04 -4.94 2.10
C GLY A 399 15.89 -3.76 3.06
N GLN A 400 14.92 -3.77 3.99
CA GLN A 400 14.62 -2.65 4.90
C GLN A 400 14.97 -2.94 6.37
N VAL A 401 15.95 -3.82 6.64
CA VAL A 401 16.35 -4.22 8.00
C VAL A 401 16.76 -3.03 8.88
N PHE A 402 17.32 -1.97 8.29
CA PHE A 402 17.69 -0.75 8.99
C PHE A 402 16.53 -0.11 9.78
N ALA A 403 15.28 -0.33 9.37
CA ALA A 403 14.10 0.17 10.08
C ALA A 403 13.97 -0.41 11.51
N LEU A 404 14.47 -1.62 11.74
CA LEU A 404 14.49 -2.27 13.06
C LEU A 404 15.64 -1.78 13.93
N MET A 405 16.76 -1.40 13.33
CA MET A 405 17.99 -1.00 14.03
C MET A 405 17.90 0.37 14.70
N GLY A 406 16.89 1.19 14.36
CA GLY A 406 16.67 2.50 14.97
C GLY A 406 16.30 2.45 16.46
N LYS A 407 15.78 1.31 16.94
CA LYS A 407 15.45 1.10 18.36
C LYS A 407 16.48 0.25 19.11
N ASP A 408 17.45 -0.31 18.38
CA ASP A 408 18.45 -1.20 18.94
C ASP A 408 19.71 -0.40 19.32
N ALA A 409 19.93 -0.28 20.64
CA ALA A 409 21.11 0.36 21.19
C ALA A 409 22.39 -0.46 20.98
N THR A 410 22.29 -1.73 20.56
CA THR A 410 23.42 -2.63 20.32
C THR A 410 23.91 -2.61 18.87
N ALA A 411 23.15 -2.04 17.95
CA ALA A 411 23.53 -1.93 16.54
C ALA A 411 24.73 -0.99 16.34
N SER A 412 25.85 -1.54 15.85
CA SER A 412 27.05 -0.78 15.50
C SER A 412 26.81 0.17 14.30
N GLY A 413 27.57 1.26 14.20
CA GLY A 413 27.51 2.19 13.05
C GLY A 413 27.67 1.47 11.70
N ARG A 414 28.70 0.62 11.59
CA ARG A 414 28.97 -0.20 10.41
C ARG A 414 27.80 -1.11 10.02
N SER A 415 27.11 -1.71 10.99
CA SER A 415 25.95 -2.57 10.67
C SER A 415 24.77 -1.77 10.09
N ARG A 416 24.61 -0.51 10.49
CA ARG A 416 23.60 0.39 9.91
C ARG A 416 23.96 0.78 8.50
N GLU A 417 25.23 1.10 8.24
CA GLU A 417 25.74 1.42 6.91
C GLU A 417 25.51 0.29 5.92
N VAL A 418 25.84 -0.95 6.30
CA VAL A 418 25.59 -2.14 5.46
C VAL A 418 24.09 -2.31 5.19
N ALA A 419 23.24 -2.22 6.22
CA ALA A 419 21.80 -2.38 6.05
C ALA A 419 21.15 -1.25 5.19
N ILE A 420 21.75 -0.06 5.18
CA ILE A 420 21.34 1.05 4.31
C ILE A 420 21.83 0.83 2.88
N ALA A 421 23.07 0.37 2.70
CA ALA A 421 23.60 0.04 1.39
C ALA A 421 22.78 -1.07 0.71
N ASP A 422 22.38 -2.10 1.45
CA ASP A 422 21.49 -3.15 0.95
C ASP A 422 20.12 -2.58 0.54
N PHE A 423 19.57 -1.63 1.31
CA PHE A 423 18.34 -0.93 0.93
C PHE A 423 18.51 -0.09 -0.34
N ASP A 424 19.64 0.58 -0.48
CA ASP A 424 19.95 1.43 -1.62
C ASP A 424 20.04 0.61 -2.92
N ILE A 425 20.59 -0.60 -2.86
CA ILE A 425 20.59 -1.57 -3.96
C ILE A 425 19.16 -2.06 -4.25
N ALA A 426 18.43 -2.48 -3.21
CA ALA A 426 17.08 -3.04 -3.37
C ALA A 426 16.07 -2.07 -4.02
N ARG A 427 16.30 -0.75 -3.87
CA ARG A 427 15.43 0.29 -4.42
C ARG A 427 15.83 0.80 -5.81
N GLU A 428 16.96 0.36 -6.37
CA GLU A 428 17.42 0.81 -7.70
C GLU A 428 16.39 0.58 -8.79
N GLU A 429 15.69 -0.56 -8.77
CA GLU A 429 14.59 -0.86 -9.69
C GLU A 429 13.45 0.17 -9.58
N THR A 430 13.06 0.54 -8.35
CA THR A 430 12.02 1.54 -8.11
C THR A 430 12.48 2.92 -8.59
N ILE A 431 13.76 3.27 -8.42
CA ILE A 431 14.34 4.52 -8.93
C ILE A 431 14.31 4.53 -10.46
N ALA A 432 14.76 3.47 -11.12
CA ALA A 432 14.77 3.35 -12.58
C ALA A 432 13.34 3.43 -13.15
N LEU A 433 12.37 2.75 -12.52
CA LEU A 433 10.97 2.86 -12.91
C LEU A 433 10.43 4.29 -12.72
N ALA A 434 10.79 4.97 -11.64
CA ALA A 434 10.39 6.36 -11.42
C ALA A 434 11.00 7.31 -12.46
N GLN A 435 12.27 7.13 -12.83
CA GLN A 435 12.93 7.90 -13.89
C GLN A 435 12.25 7.69 -15.25
N ALA A 436 11.95 6.43 -15.60
CA ALA A 436 11.21 6.10 -16.82
C ALA A 436 9.80 6.72 -16.81
N ALA A 437 9.10 6.69 -15.67
CA ALA A 437 7.79 7.32 -15.54
C ALA A 437 7.84 8.84 -15.73
N VAL A 438 8.85 9.53 -15.18
CA VAL A 438 9.03 10.98 -15.38
C VAL A 438 9.29 11.29 -16.85
N ARG A 439 10.18 10.54 -17.51
CA ARG A 439 10.44 10.67 -18.95
C ARG A 439 9.14 10.52 -19.73
N ASP A 440 8.46 9.39 -19.59
CA ASP A 440 7.30 9.05 -20.40
C ASP A 440 6.16 10.05 -20.16
N VAL A 441 5.96 10.50 -18.92
CA VAL A 441 4.95 11.52 -18.59
C VAL A 441 5.24 12.84 -19.30
N VAL A 442 6.48 13.34 -19.24
CA VAL A 442 6.84 14.62 -19.88
C VAL A 442 6.77 14.50 -21.40
N THR A 443 7.25 13.39 -21.98
CA THR A 443 7.20 13.13 -23.43
C THR A 443 5.77 13.11 -23.95
N VAL A 444 4.88 12.33 -23.31
CA VAL A 444 3.47 12.24 -23.72
C VAL A 444 2.74 13.57 -23.49
N PHE A 445 3.05 14.28 -22.41
CA PHE A 445 2.49 15.61 -22.15
C PHE A 445 2.83 16.60 -23.26
N LEU A 446 4.10 16.70 -23.67
CA LEU A 446 4.54 17.61 -24.73
C LEU A 446 3.91 17.23 -26.08
N ALA A 447 3.85 15.94 -26.40
CA ALA A 447 3.17 15.44 -27.60
C ALA A 447 1.69 15.85 -27.59
N LEU A 448 0.98 15.65 -26.47
CA LEU A 448 -0.43 15.98 -26.31
C LEU A 448 -0.70 17.48 -26.44
N VAL A 449 0.08 18.34 -25.79
CA VAL A 449 -0.08 19.79 -25.91
C VAL A 449 0.17 20.24 -27.35
N SER A 450 1.22 19.72 -28.00
CA SER A 450 1.56 20.10 -29.38
C SER A 450 0.47 19.70 -30.37
N ALA A 451 -0.12 18.51 -30.21
CA ALA A 451 -1.22 18.04 -31.05
C ALA A 451 -2.48 18.89 -30.86
N LEU A 452 -2.84 19.21 -29.61
CA LEU A 452 -3.99 20.06 -29.29
C LEU A 452 -3.80 21.52 -29.76
N ALA A 453 -2.55 21.98 -29.88
CA ALA A 453 -2.20 23.30 -30.41
C ALA A 453 -2.15 23.35 -31.94
N ASN A 454 -2.51 22.28 -32.66
CA ASN A 454 -2.32 22.12 -34.11
C ASN A 454 -0.85 22.26 -34.56
N GLN A 455 0.10 21.97 -33.69
CA GLN A 455 1.54 21.95 -33.94
C GLN A 455 2.10 20.55 -33.68
N ALA A 456 1.42 19.54 -34.21
CA ALA A 456 1.79 18.15 -34.01
C ALA A 456 3.28 17.91 -34.32
N ARG A 457 3.91 17.06 -33.51
CA ARG A 457 5.34 16.73 -33.61
C ARG A 457 6.33 17.89 -33.41
N ARG A 458 5.88 19.08 -32.96
CA ARG A 458 6.79 20.22 -32.65
C ARG A 458 7.95 19.81 -31.76
N TYR A 459 7.69 18.94 -30.78
CA TYR A 459 8.68 18.47 -29.81
C TYR A 459 9.21 17.06 -30.09
N ALA A 460 8.91 16.46 -31.25
CA ALA A 460 9.28 15.07 -31.55
C ALA A 460 10.79 14.83 -31.66
N GLN A 461 11.57 15.88 -31.94
CA GLN A 461 13.03 15.82 -32.00
C GLN A 461 13.71 15.97 -30.63
N LEU A 462 12.93 16.18 -29.56
CA LEU A 462 13.47 16.32 -28.21
C LEU A 462 13.48 14.97 -27.52
N GLU A 463 14.61 14.66 -26.88
CA GLU A 463 14.77 13.56 -25.96
C GLU A 463 14.58 14.07 -24.53
N VAL A 464 13.76 13.36 -23.76
CA VAL A 464 13.55 13.65 -22.35
C VAL A 464 14.28 12.60 -21.53
N GLN A 465 15.04 13.05 -20.54
CA GLN A 465 15.63 12.19 -19.53
C GLN A 465 14.97 12.51 -18.19
N GLY A 466 14.36 11.49 -17.55
CA GLY A 466 13.83 11.62 -16.20
C GLY A 466 14.94 11.43 -15.18
N THR A 467 15.04 12.35 -14.23
CA THR A 467 16.01 12.30 -13.13
C THR A 467 15.26 12.31 -11.81
N VAL A 468 15.50 11.28 -11.00
CA VAL A 468 14.88 11.14 -9.69
C VAL A 468 15.98 11.18 -8.64
N ARG A 469 15.83 12.10 -7.70
CA ARG A 469 16.68 12.13 -6.51
C ARG A 469 16.06 11.23 -5.46
N ALA A 470 16.74 10.14 -5.15
CA ALA A 470 16.41 9.33 -3.99
C ALA A 470 16.75 10.11 -2.71
N ARG A 471 15.97 9.92 -1.65
CA ARG A 471 16.38 10.37 -0.32
C ARG A 471 17.48 9.43 0.15
N THR A 472 18.71 9.87 0.01
CA THR A 472 19.89 9.28 0.63
C THR A 472 19.76 9.39 2.14
N VAL A 473 20.18 8.35 2.86
CA VAL A 473 20.46 8.51 4.28
C VAL A 473 21.61 9.53 4.37
N PRO A 474 21.51 10.55 5.23
CA PRO A 474 22.57 11.56 5.34
C PRO A 474 23.92 10.86 5.57
N SER A 475 24.93 11.24 4.79
CA SER A 475 26.28 10.65 4.84
C SER A 475 26.77 10.63 6.29
N SER A 476 27.39 9.52 6.69
CA SER A 476 27.80 9.34 8.07
C SER A 476 28.80 10.42 8.48
N PRO A 477 28.95 10.73 9.78
CA PRO A 477 30.00 11.63 10.24
C PRO A 477 31.41 11.18 9.81
N GLU A 478 31.60 9.87 9.63
CA GLU A 478 32.85 9.25 9.16
C GLU A 478 33.04 9.50 7.66
N ASP A 479 32.01 9.33 6.83
CA ASP A 479 32.05 9.65 5.38
C ASP A 479 32.34 11.14 5.16
N ARG A 480 31.69 12.02 5.93
CA ARG A 480 31.95 13.47 5.85
C ARG A 480 33.36 13.83 6.31
N LYS A 481 33.98 13.01 7.16
CA LYS A 481 35.37 13.21 7.58
C LYS A 481 36.32 12.71 6.49
N ALA A 482 36.06 11.55 5.90
CA ALA A 482 36.79 11.01 4.76
C ALA A 482 36.74 11.97 3.55
N ASP A 483 35.56 12.49 3.18
CA ASP A 483 35.44 13.47 2.09
C ASP A 483 36.24 14.75 2.37
N ARG A 484 36.30 15.21 3.63
CA ARG A 484 37.12 16.37 4.01
C ARG A 484 38.61 16.05 3.89
N GLU A 485 39.02 14.84 4.26
CA GLU A 485 40.40 14.37 4.12
C GLU A 485 40.78 14.21 2.64
N ASP A 486 39.91 13.65 1.80
CA ASP A 486 40.11 13.49 0.35
C ASP A 486 40.20 14.83 -0.40
N VAL A 487 39.37 15.82 -0.02
CA VAL A 487 39.49 17.19 -0.53
C VAL A 487 40.81 17.82 -0.11
N THR A 488 41.24 17.59 1.14
CA THR A 488 42.52 18.14 1.67
C THR A 488 43.72 17.48 0.98
N ALA A 489 43.62 16.18 0.69
CA ALA A 489 44.62 15.41 -0.05
C ALA A 489 44.60 15.68 -1.57
N GLY A 490 43.63 16.44 -2.08
CA GLY A 490 43.50 16.77 -3.50
C GLY A 490 43.00 15.62 -4.37
N VAL A 491 42.44 14.57 -3.77
CA VAL A 491 41.90 13.39 -4.47
C VAL A 491 40.58 13.72 -5.16
N ILE A 492 39.75 14.58 -4.54
CA ILE A 492 38.47 15.03 -5.08
C ILE A 492 38.31 16.55 -5.00
N SER A 493 37.50 17.12 -5.90
CA SER A 493 37.18 18.55 -5.88
C SER A 493 36.19 18.89 -4.75
N LYS A 494 36.20 20.16 -4.30
CA LYS A 494 35.23 20.65 -3.31
C LYS A 494 33.79 20.54 -3.81
N ALA A 495 33.55 20.76 -5.11
CA ALA A 495 32.23 20.61 -5.70
C ALA A 495 31.76 19.15 -5.63
N THR A 496 32.64 18.20 -5.95
CA THR A 496 32.37 16.76 -5.87
C THR A 496 32.08 16.32 -4.43
N ALA A 497 32.86 16.79 -3.46
CA ALA A 497 32.63 16.47 -2.04
C ALA A 497 31.30 17.04 -1.51
N ARG A 498 30.93 18.26 -1.93
CA ARG A 498 29.65 18.87 -1.53
C ARG A 498 28.46 18.16 -2.17
N GLN A 499 28.58 17.75 -3.42
CA GLN A 499 27.56 16.97 -4.10
C GLN A 499 27.36 15.59 -3.44
N ARG A 500 28.45 14.94 -2.99
CA ARG A 500 28.41 13.70 -2.19
C ARG A 500 27.79 13.89 -0.80
N GLN A 501 27.84 15.10 -0.27
CA GLN A 501 27.20 15.50 0.99
C GLN A 501 25.78 16.05 0.79
N ASP A 502 25.16 15.79 -0.36
CA ASP A 502 23.77 16.14 -0.66
C ASP A 502 23.49 17.66 -0.74
N ILE A 503 24.49 18.49 -1.00
CA ILE A 503 24.29 19.93 -1.26
C ILE A 503 23.75 20.12 -2.69
N ASP A 504 22.52 20.66 -2.77
CA ASP A 504 21.69 20.76 -3.99
C ASP A 504 22.35 21.50 -5.15
N ASP A 505 23.06 22.58 -4.86
CA ASP A 505 23.78 23.38 -5.85
C ASP A 505 25.14 23.76 -5.26
N PRO A 506 26.20 22.98 -5.57
CA PRO A 506 27.54 23.29 -5.10
C PRO A 506 28.03 24.66 -5.55
N ALA A 507 27.56 25.18 -6.68
CA ALA A 507 27.95 26.48 -7.20
C ALA A 507 27.25 27.63 -6.45
N GLN A 508 25.96 27.47 -6.13
CA GLN A 508 25.24 28.40 -5.25
C GLN A 508 25.86 28.42 -3.84
N GLU A 509 26.22 27.25 -3.31
CA GLU A 509 26.88 27.12 -2.02
C GLU A 509 28.28 27.77 -2.03
N ASP A 510 29.05 27.58 -3.10
CA ASP A 510 30.34 28.27 -3.28
C ASP A 510 30.18 29.79 -3.34
N ALA A 511 29.16 30.28 -4.06
CA ALA A 511 28.85 31.71 -4.10
C ALA A 511 28.44 32.25 -2.71
N GLN A 512 27.71 31.46 -1.92
CA GLN A 512 27.30 31.82 -0.56
C GLN A 512 28.51 31.84 0.40
N ILE A 513 29.36 30.81 0.36
CA ILE A 513 30.59 30.76 1.16
C ILE A 513 31.54 31.91 0.77
N GLN A 514 31.59 32.27 -0.51
CA GLN A 514 32.42 33.39 -0.97
C GLN A 514 31.87 34.74 -0.50
N LYS A 515 30.54 34.92 -0.47
CA LYS A 515 29.90 36.07 0.18
C LYS A 515 30.23 36.14 1.68
N GLU A 516 30.20 35.01 2.37
CA GLU A 516 30.51 34.94 3.81
C GLU A 516 32.00 35.17 4.12
N ARG A 517 32.90 34.80 3.19
CA ARG A 517 34.36 35.02 3.32
C ARG A 517 34.81 36.42 2.95
N THR A 518 34.02 37.14 2.17
CA THR A 518 34.27 38.55 1.88
C THR A 518 33.65 39.31 3.03
N PRO A 519 34.42 39.80 4.04
CA PRO A 519 33.81 40.54 5.12
C PRO A 519 33.12 41.75 4.50
N GLU A 520 31.88 42.02 4.90
CA GLU A 520 31.29 43.35 4.71
C GLU A 520 32.29 44.36 5.30
N THR A 521 33.09 44.98 4.45
CA THR A 521 33.75 46.24 4.76
C THR A 521 32.64 47.27 4.86
N ALA A 522 32.06 47.36 6.05
CA ALA A 522 31.37 48.55 6.54
C ALA A 522 32.41 49.61 6.94
#